data_AF-A3WYI2-F1
#
_entry.id   AF-A3WYI2-F1
#
_cell.length_a   1.000
_cell.length_b   1.000
_cell.length_c   1.000
_cell.angle_alpha   90.00
_cell.angle_beta   90.00
_cell.angle_gamma   90.00
#
_symmetry.space_group_name_H-M   'P 1'
#
loop_
_entity.id
_entity.type
_entity.pdbx_description
1 polymer ?
#
loop_
_entity_poly.entity_id
_entity_poly.type
_entity_poly.pdbx_seq_one_letter_code
_entity_poly.pdbx_strand_id
1 'polypeptide(L)'
;MKSQRLPFENRWTNGERAWQWHCELERLGVSTVRTMFAEHVTHQSRRQAVVYDIPPEFVRDWLAFHDRNEARRQRLWQLSFAAAAIIALAVATAALLRT
;
A
#
# COMPACT_ATOMS: atom_id res chain seq x y z
N MET A 1 -15.26 -8.00 22.33
CA MET A 1 -15.05 -7.07 21.19
C MET A 1 -13.88 -7.60 20.37
N LYS A 2 -14.02 -7.80 19.06
CA LYS A 2 -12.93 -8.28 18.21
C LYS A 2 -11.88 -7.17 18.13
N SER A 3 -10.68 -7.43 18.64
CA SER A 3 -9.54 -6.53 18.47
C SER A 3 -9.21 -6.47 16.98
N GLN A 4 -9.67 -5.42 16.29
CA GLN A 4 -9.33 -5.19 14.89
C GLN A 4 -7.86 -4.81 14.85
N ARG A 5 -7.03 -5.79 14.49
CA ARG A 5 -5.58 -5.63 14.44
C ARG A 5 -5.23 -4.95 13.14
N LEU A 6 -4.46 -3.86 13.23
CA LEU A 6 -3.94 -3.18 12.06
C LEU A 6 -3.05 -4.11 11.23
N PRO A 7 -2.99 -3.91 9.90
CA PRO A 7 -2.17 -4.73 9.01
C PRO A 7 -0.66 -4.44 9.11
N PHE A 8 -0.24 -3.50 9.98
CA PHE A 8 1.17 -3.17 10.23
C PHE A 8 1.48 -3.04 11.74
N GLU A 9 2.74 -3.33 12.11
CA GLU A 9 3.18 -3.48 13.51
C GLU A 9 3.28 -2.15 14.29
N ASN A 10 2.28 -1.95 15.16
CA ASN A 10 2.35 -1.79 16.62
C ASN A 10 3.46 -0.90 17.24
N ARG A 11 3.41 0.41 16.95
CA ARG A 11 3.80 1.46 17.94
C ARG A 11 2.65 2.41 18.32
N TRP A 12 1.50 2.26 17.68
CA TRP A 12 0.35 3.16 17.81
C TRP A 12 -0.60 2.64 18.88
N THR A 13 -0.67 3.35 20.00
CA THR A 13 -1.46 3.01 21.20
C THR A 13 -2.94 2.78 20.91
N ASN A 14 -3.45 1.64 21.36
CA ASN A 14 -4.85 1.18 21.34
C ASN A 14 -5.49 1.06 19.95
N GLY A 15 -5.64 -0.19 19.51
CA GLY A 15 -6.10 -0.59 18.18
C GLY A 15 -7.40 0.06 17.70
N GLU A 16 -8.28 0.54 18.58
CA GLU A 16 -9.56 1.16 18.17
C GLU A 16 -9.37 2.50 17.44
N ARG A 17 -8.58 3.42 18.01
CA ARG A 17 -8.34 4.73 17.39
C ARG A 17 -7.42 4.60 16.18
N ALA A 18 -6.44 3.72 16.28
CA ALA A 18 -5.52 3.42 15.19
C ALA A 18 -6.27 2.77 13.99
N TRP A 19 -7.28 1.95 14.26
CA TRP A 19 -8.16 1.39 13.23
C TRP A 19 -9.04 2.47 12.57
N GLN A 20 -9.61 3.40 13.35
CA GLN A 20 -10.37 4.52 12.79
C GLN A 20 -9.49 5.37 11.85
N TRP A 21 -8.26 5.68 12.25
CA TRP A 21 -7.31 6.39 11.40
C TRP A 21 -6.99 5.62 10.13
N HIS A 22 -6.79 4.30 10.22
CA HIS A 22 -6.59 3.46 9.05
C HIS A 22 -7.79 3.53 8.09
N CYS A 23 -9.02 3.34 8.58
CA CYS A 23 -10.22 3.44 7.75
C CYS A 23 -10.37 4.82 7.08
N GLU A 24 -10.01 5.88 7.78
CA GLU A 24 -10.06 7.24 7.24
C GLU A 24 -9.03 7.43 6.11
N LEU A 25 -7.80 6.94 6.29
CA LEU A 25 -6.78 6.98 5.24
C LEU A 25 -7.14 6.11 4.05
N GLU A 26 -7.69 4.92 4.27
CA GLU A 26 -8.20 4.06 3.19
C GLU A 26 -9.32 4.76 2.40
N ARG A 27 -10.21 5.50 3.07
CA ARG A 27 -11.29 6.26 2.43
C ARG A 27 -10.76 7.37 1.52
N LEU A 28 -9.69 8.04 1.92
CA LEU A 28 -9.05 9.12 1.14
C LEU A 28 -8.21 8.58 -0.02
N GLY A 29 -7.63 7.39 0.16
CA GLY A 29 -6.77 6.74 -0.81
C GLY A 29 -5.32 7.23 -0.79
N VAL A 30 -4.42 6.35 -1.23
CA VAL A 30 -2.95 6.54 -1.14
C VAL A 30 -2.47 7.82 -1.81
N SER A 31 -2.98 8.13 -3.01
CA SER A 31 -2.57 9.33 -3.77
C SER A 31 -2.91 10.62 -3.03
N THR A 32 -4.14 10.73 -2.52
CA THR A 32 -4.63 11.91 -1.80
C THR A 32 -3.84 12.11 -0.51
N VAL A 33 -3.65 11.03 0.25
CA VAL A 33 -2.89 11.05 1.50
C VAL A 33 -1.43 11.45 1.26
N ARG A 34 -0.78 10.95 0.19
CA ARG A 34 0.58 11.38 -0.17
C ARG A 34 0.65 12.88 -0.46
N THR A 35 -0.29 13.42 -1.24
CA THR A 35 -0.33 14.85 -1.57
C THR A 35 -0.49 15.69 -0.31
N MET A 36 -1.48 15.36 0.53
CA MET A 36 -1.73 16.07 1.80
C MET A 36 -0.53 15.98 2.75
N PHE A 37 0.12 14.82 2.83
CA PHE A 37 1.31 14.65 3.67
C PHE A 37 2.52 15.41 3.15
N ALA A 38 2.76 15.42 1.84
CA ALA A 38 3.84 16.20 1.24
C ALA A 38 3.64 17.70 1.45
N GLU A 39 2.41 18.19 1.34
CA GLU A 39 2.04 19.57 1.63
C GLU A 39 2.27 19.93 3.10
N HIS A 40 1.89 19.04 4.03
CA HIS A 40 2.13 19.23 5.46
C HIS A 40 3.63 19.29 5.80
N VAL A 41 4.45 18.40 5.24
CA VAL A 41 5.90 18.37 5.48
C VAL A 41 6.59 19.62 4.93
N THR A 42 6.16 20.10 3.76
CA THR A 42 6.75 21.28 3.10
C THR A 42 6.41 22.59 3.79
N HIS A 43 5.22 22.72 4.38
CA HIS A 43 4.78 23.98 5.00
C HIS A 43 5.15 24.13 6.48
N GLN A 44 5.90 23.19 7.07
CA GLN A 44 6.31 23.18 8.49
C GLN A 44 5.21 23.69 9.44
N SER A 45 3.96 23.24 9.25
CA SER A 45 2.88 23.56 10.16
C SER A 45 3.13 22.83 11.48
N ARG A 46 3.82 23.53 12.39
CA ARG A 46 4.27 23.07 13.72
C ARG A 46 3.12 22.65 14.65
N ARG A 47 1.88 22.76 14.19
CA ARG A 47 0.67 22.37 14.90
C ARG A 47 -0.33 21.77 13.90
N GLN A 48 -0.69 20.53 14.19
CA GLN A 48 -1.95 19.87 13.87
C GLN A 48 -2.06 19.21 12.48
N ALA A 49 -2.29 17.89 12.54
CA ALA A 49 -3.06 17.09 11.60
C ALA A 49 -2.60 17.10 10.13
N VAL A 50 -1.87 16.06 9.73
CA VAL A 50 -1.62 15.75 8.30
C VAL A 50 -2.93 15.47 7.56
N VAL A 51 -3.82 14.74 8.23
CA VAL A 51 -5.15 14.35 7.80
C VAL A 51 -5.94 14.18 9.10
N TYR A 52 -6.96 15.01 9.38
CA TYR A 52 -7.91 14.82 10.49
C TYR A 52 -7.31 14.38 11.85
N ASP A 53 -6.38 15.14 12.41
CA ASP A 53 -5.72 14.86 13.71
C ASP A 53 -4.94 13.53 13.81
N ILE A 54 -4.65 12.89 12.67
CA ILE A 54 -3.82 11.68 12.61
C ILE A 54 -2.34 12.07 12.81
N PRO A 55 -1.59 11.35 13.69
CA PRO A 55 -0.16 11.58 13.86
C PRO A 55 0.58 11.43 12.51
N PRO A 56 1.49 12.36 12.15
CA PRO A 56 2.24 12.30 10.87
C PRO A 56 3.04 11.00 10.72
N GLU A 57 3.53 10.52 11.85
CA GLU A 57 4.24 9.26 12.01
C GLU A 57 3.37 8.03 11.67
N PHE A 58 2.07 8.06 11.97
CA PHE A 58 1.12 7.00 11.59
C PHE A 58 0.88 7.01 10.09
N VAL A 59 0.70 8.21 9.51
CA VAL A 59 0.55 8.37 8.06
C VAL A 59 1.77 7.85 7.31
N ARG A 60 2.99 8.13 7.83
CA ARG A 60 4.23 7.60 7.26
C ARG A 60 4.28 6.07 7.26
N ASP A 61 3.92 5.44 8.39
CA ASP A 61 3.89 3.97 8.49
C ASP A 61 2.84 3.36 7.54
N TRP A 62 1.67 3.98 7.45
CA TRP A 62 0.59 3.57 6.55
C TRP A 62 1.01 3.68 5.08
N LEU A 63 1.66 4.77 4.68
CA LEU A 63 2.22 4.92 3.33
C LEU A 63 3.28 3.86 3.05
N ALA A 64 4.21 3.63 3.97
CA ALA A 64 5.24 2.60 3.81
C ALA A 64 4.65 1.18 3.70
N PHE A 65 3.52 0.91 4.35
CA PHE A 65 2.78 -0.33 4.18
C PHE A 65 2.23 -0.46 2.75
N HIS A 66 1.59 0.58 2.22
CA HIS A 66 1.06 0.58 0.86
C HIS A 66 2.14 0.49 -0.21
N ASP A 67 3.27 1.19 -0.04
CA ASP A 67 4.41 1.12 -0.95
C ASP A 67 4.94 -0.33 -1.09
N ARG A 68 5.05 -1.03 0.04
CA ARG A 68 5.45 -2.44 0.06
C ARG A 68 4.42 -3.34 -0.61
N ASN A 69 3.13 -3.04 -0.44
CA ASN A 69 2.05 -3.82 -1.05
C ASN A 69 1.96 -3.61 -2.56
N GLU A 70 2.11 -2.38 -3.04
CA GLU A 70 2.21 -2.06 -4.47
C GLU A 70 3.40 -2.77 -5.11
N ALA A 71 4.59 -2.69 -4.47
CA ALA A 71 5.78 -3.36 -4.96
C ALA A 71 5.61 -4.89 -5.03
N ARG A 72 4.96 -5.50 -4.03
CA ARG A 72 4.63 -6.93 -4.06
C ARG A 72 3.66 -7.26 -5.19
N ARG A 73 2.60 -6.47 -5.34
CA ARG A 73 1.59 -6.67 -6.40
C ARG A 73 2.21 -6.55 -7.79
N GLN A 74 3.10 -5.59 -7.99
CA GLN A 74 3.80 -5.40 -9.25
C GLN A 74 4.76 -6.57 -9.55
N ARG A 75 5.52 -7.05 -8.56
CA ARG A 75 6.36 -8.25 -8.72
C ARG A 75 5.54 -9.49 -9.07
N LEU A 76 4.41 -9.70 -8.39
CA LEU A 76 3.52 -10.82 -8.70
C LEU A 76 2.99 -10.72 -10.13
N TRP A 77 2.57 -9.54 -10.57
CA TRP A 77 2.17 -9.29 -11.95
C TRP A 77 3.29 -9.61 -12.95
N GLN A 78 4.52 -9.16 -12.69
CA GLN A 78 5.67 -9.46 -13.53
C GLN A 78 5.93 -10.96 -13.64
N LEU A 79 5.85 -11.69 -12.53
CA LEU A 79 6.02 -13.15 -12.50
C LEU A 79 4.91 -13.86 -13.27
N SER A 80 3.65 -13.42 -13.13
CA SER A 80 2.53 -13.98 -13.89
C SER A 80 2.70 -13.78 -15.39
N PHE A 81 3.13 -12.59 -15.83
CA PHE A 81 3.43 -12.34 -17.24
C PHE A 81 4.60 -13.19 -17.75
N ALA A 82 5.67 -13.31 -16.98
CA ALA A 82 6.81 -14.14 -17.34
C ALA A 82 6.41 -15.62 -17.51
N ALA A 83 5.64 -16.16 -16.58
CA ALA A 83 5.13 -17.53 -16.67
C ALA A 83 4.23 -17.73 -17.90
N ALA A 84 3.32 -16.80 -18.17
CA ALA A 84 2.46 -16.85 -19.36
C ALA A 84 3.27 -16.82 -20.66
N ALA A 85 4.32 -15.99 -20.73
CA ALA A 85 5.20 -15.91 -21.89
C ALA A 85 5.97 -17.22 -22.12
N ILE A 86 6.46 -17.87 -21.06
CA ILE A 86 7.14 -19.18 -21.14
C ILE A 86 6.18 -20.25 -21.67
N ILE A 87 4.94 -20.29 -21.17
CA ILE A 87 3.92 -21.25 -21.63
C ILE A 87 3.60 -21.01 -23.12
N ALA A 88 3.39 -19.76 -23.52
CA ALA A 88 3.11 -19.42 -24.91
C ALA A 88 4.26 -19.84 -25.85
N LEU A 89 5.51 -19.62 -25.43
CA LEU A 89 6.69 -20.05 -26.18
C LEU A 89 6.75 -21.58 -26.31
N ALA A 90 6.52 -22.32 -25.22
CA ALA A 90 6.48 -23.77 -25.25
C ALA A 90 5.40 -24.30 -26.21
N VAL A 91 4.20 -23.72 -26.19
CA VAL A 91 3.11 -24.08 -27.11
C VAL A 91 3.49 -23.78 -28.57
N ALA A 92 4.08 -22.63 -28.85
CA ALA A 92 4.52 -22.26 -30.20
C ALA A 92 5.61 -23.21 -30.72
N THR A 93 6.61 -23.52 -29.90
CA THR A 93 7.67 -24.48 -30.27
C THR A 93 7.10 -25.89 -30.51
N ALA A 94 6.15 -26.35 -29.69
CA ALA A 94 5.50 -27.63 -29.89
C ALA A 94 4.65 -27.67 -31.16
N ALA A 95 3.97 -26.57 -31.50
CA ALA A 95 3.20 -26.47 -32.74
C ALA A 95 4.12 -26.50 -33.97
N LEU A 96 5.25 -25.77 -33.91
CA LEU A 96 6.22 -25.69 -35.01
C LEU A 96 7.00 -26.99 -35.23
N LEU A 97 7.20 -27.79 -34.17
CA LEU A 97 7.77 -29.14 -34.28
C LEU A 97 6.76 -30.18 -34.81
N ARG A 98 5.46 -29.84 -34.81
CA ARG A 98 4.38 -30.74 -35.25
C ARG A 98 3.98 -30.50 -36.71
N THR A 99 4.37 -29.36 -37.28
CA THR A 99 4.30 -29.04 -38.71
C THR A 99 5.52 -29.57 -39.45
#